data_AF-A0A1J4X6X0-F1
#
_entry.id   AF-A0A1J4X6X0-F1
#
_cell.length_a   1.000
_cell.length_b   1.000
_cell.length_c   1.000
_cell.angle_alpha   90.00
_cell.angle_beta   90.00
_cell.angle_gamma   90.00
#
_symmetry.space_group_name_H-M   'P 1'
#
loop_
_entity.id
_entity.type
_entity.pdbx_description
1 polymer ?
#
loop_
_entity_poly.entity_id
_entity_poly.type
_entity_poly.pdbx_seq_one_letter_code
_entity_poly.pdbx_strand_id
1 'polypeptide(L)'
;MPNAVAHRIGAGLVVGGAFIAEEIRQGKVTEKSLVGGGVAVLCDTLPDFLEPALHPNHRAVFHSFALLAAGGFGLYKLHEWEPETEGEKWLRVLGLAVGGAVAVHLLMDAKTPKGLPLF
;
A
#
# COMPACT_ATOMS: atom_id res chain seq x y z
N MET A 1 -18.49 4.12 -4.41
CA MET A 1 -17.36 3.29 -3.95
C MET A 1 -16.27 3.39 -4.99
N PRO A 2 -14.99 3.53 -4.61
CA PRO A 2 -13.91 3.52 -5.58
C PRO A 2 -13.93 2.17 -6.31
N ASN A 3 -13.94 2.19 -7.63
CA ASN A 3 -13.79 0.97 -8.42
C ASN A 3 -12.30 0.55 -8.46
N ALA A 4 -12.00 -0.61 -9.04
CA ALA A 4 -10.63 -1.12 -9.11
C ALA A 4 -9.65 -0.13 -9.78
N VAL A 5 -10.09 0.64 -10.78
CA VAL A 5 -9.23 1.65 -11.42
C VAL A 5 -8.93 2.80 -10.46
N ALA A 6 -9.92 3.26 -9.71
CA ALA A 6 -9.74 4.32 -8.73
C ALA A 6 -8.77 3.93 -7.60
N HIS A 7 -8.86 2.70 -7.09
CA HIS A 7 -7.92 2.21 -6.09
C HIS A 7 -6.49 2.16 -6.64
N ARG A 8 -6.29 1.55 -7.81
CA ARG A 8 -4.96 1.46 -8.45
C ARG A 8 -4.32 2.82 -8.70
N ILE A 9 -5.07 3.78 -9.25
CA ILE A 9 -4.57 5.13 -9.47
C ILE A 9 -4.27 5.83 -8.14
N GLY A 10 -5.17 5.70 -7.16
CA GLY A 10 -4.99 6.25 -5.81
C GLY A 10 -3.72 5.74 -5.14
N ALA A 11 -3.50 4.43 -5.16
CA ALA A 11 -2.29 3.80 -4.62
C ALA A 11 -1.03 4.28 -5.33
N GLY A 12 -1.03 4.31 -6.66
CA GLY A 12 0.10 4.81 -7.45
C GLY A 12 0.48 6.25 -7.09
N LEU A 13 -0.51 7.14 -7.01
CA LEU A 13 -0.30 8.54 -6.67
C LEU A 13 0.19 8.73 -5.23
N VAL A 14 -0.43 8.06 -4.26
CA VAL A 14 -0.07 8.21 -2.85
C VAL A 14 1.29 7.61 -2.55
N VAL A 15 1.54 6.37 -2.99
CA VAL A 15 2.82 5.69 -2.73
C VAL A 15 3.95 6.34 -3.53
N GLY A 16 3.75 6.60 -4.82
CA GLY A 16 4.73 7.30 -5.65
C GLY A 16 5.04 8.69 -5.10
N GLY A 17 4.01 9.43 -4.70
CA GLY A 17 4.16 10.74 -4.05
C GLY A 17 4.94 10.68 -2.73
N ALA A 18 4.75 9.63 -1.91
CA ALA A 18 5.51 9.44 -0.69
C ALA A 18 7.01 9.22 -0.96
N PHE A 19 7.35 8.41 -1.98
CA PHE A 19 8.75 8.24 -2.41
C PHE A 19 9.35 9.55 -2.93
N ILE A 20 8.61 10.30 -3.77
CA ILE A 20 9.06 11.62 -4.26
C ILE A 20 9.32 12.57 -3.09
N ALA A 21 8.42 12.62 -2.11
CA ALA A 21 8.57 13.49 -0.95
C ALA A 21 9.84 13.15 -0.16
N GLU A 22 10.14 11.86 0.01
CA GLU A 22 11.35 11.41 0.70
C GLU A 22 12.63 11.68 -0.10
N GLU A 23 12.60 11.46 -1.42
CA GLU A 23 13.70 11.78 -2.33
C GLU A 23 14.06 13.27 -2.29
N ILE A 24 13.04 14.15 -2.34
CA ILE A 24 13.22 15.60 -2.21
C ILE A 24 13.84 15.96 -0.87
N ARG A 25 13.38 15.36 0.24
CA ARG A 25 13.96 15.58 1.58
C ARG A 25 15.42 15.17 1.66
N GLN A 26 15.83 14.15 0.90
CA GLN A 26 17.21 13.70 0.81
C GLN A 26 18.05 14.45 -0.23
N GLY A 27 17.45 15.38 -0.99
CA GLY A 27 18.13 16.09 -2.08
C GLY A 27 18.54 15.17 -3.23
N LYS A 28 17.83 14.06 -3.43
CA LYS A 28 18.10 13.05 -4.47
C LYS A 28 16.92 12.95 -5.41
N VAL A 29 17.17 12.49 -6.62
CA VAL A 29 16.12 12.05 -7.56
C VAL A 29 16.51 10.64 -7.97
N THR A 30 15.63 9.67 -7.72
CA THR A 30 15.91 8.27 -8.02
C THR A 30 14.74 7.61 -8.73
N GLU A 31 15.00 6.47 -9.35
CA GLU A 31 14.00 5.64 -10.00
C GLU A 31 13.02 4.99 -9.01
N LYS A 32 13.31 5.04 -7.69
CA LYS A 32 12.49 4.41 -6.65
C LYS A 32 11.09 4.99 -6.59
N SER A 33 10.92 6.28 -6.85
CA SER A 33 9.60 6.91 -6.95
C SER A 33 8.73 6.32 -8.06
N LEU A 34 9.31 6.14 -9.27
CA LEU A 34 8.61 5.54 -10.40
C LEU A 34 8.32 4.05 -10.15
N VAL A 35 9.31 3.31 -9.65
CA VAL A 35 9.16 1.88 -9.34
C VAL A 35 8.13 1.68 -8.24
N GLY A 36 8.23 2.44 -7.14
CA GLY A 36 7.32 2.35 -6.00
C GLY A 36 5.87 2.68 -6.39
N GLY A 37 5.66 3.75 -7.16
CA GLY A 37 4.34 4.09 -7.69
C GLY A 37 3.79 3.02 -8.64
N GLY A 38 4.62 2.52 -9.57
CA GLY A 38 4.22 1.47 -10.51
C GLY A 38 3.87 0.15 -9.82
N VAL A 39 4.68 -0.29 -8.85
CA VAL A 39 4.39 -1.47 -8.03
C VAL A 39 3.09 -1.28 -7.25
N ALA A 40 2.84 -0.09 -6.71
CA ALA A 40 1.60 0.17 -5.99
C ALA A 40 0.37 0.06 -6.89
N VAL A 41 0.41 0.58 -8.13
CA VAL A 41 -0.67 0.41 -9.12
C VAL A 41 -0.96 -1.07 -9.39
N LEU A 42 0.08 -1.90 -9.49
CA LEU A 42 -0.07 -3.32 -9.81
C LEU A 42 -0.57 -4.16 -8.63
N CYS A 43 -0.14 -3.82 -7.42
CA CYS A 43 -0.40 -4.61 -6.22
C CYS A 43 -1.59 -4.11 -5.38
N ASP A 44 -2.17 -2.96 -5.70
CA ASP A 44 -3.28 -2.37 -4.93
C ASP A 44 -4.52 -3.29 -4.83
N THR A 45 -4.84 -4.07 -5.87
CA THR A 45 -5.96 -5.02 -5.84
C THR A 45 -5.61 -6.36 -5.19
N LEU A 46 -4.52 -6.44 -4.43
CA LEU A 46 -4.14 -7.65 -3.70
C LEU A 46 -5.18 -8.05 -2.63
N PRO A 47 -5.76 -7.12 -1.83
CA PRO A 47 -6.84 -7.45 -0.90
C PRO A 47 -8.03 -8.10 -1.60
N ASP A 48 -8.50 -7.49 -2.70
CA ASP A 48 -9.58 -8.04 -3.54
C ASP A 48 -9.26 -9.43 -4.10
N PHE A 49 -8.00 -9.70 -4.43
CA PHE A 49 -7.56 -11.01 -4.94
C PHE A 49 -7.55 -12.08 -3.84
N LEU A 50 -7.09 -11.73 -2.63
CA LEU A 50 -7.03 -12.63 -1.49
C LEU A 50 -8.39 -12.86 -0.84
N GLU A 51 -9.29 -11.88 -0.94
CA GLU A 51 -10.65 -11.93 -0.42
C GLU A 51 -11.67 -11.37 -1.43
N PRO A 52 -12.04 -12.17 -2.45
CA PRO A 52 -12.89 -11.70 -3.54
C PRO A 52 -14.32 -11.37 -3.09
N ALA A 53 -14.92 -10.38 -3.77
CA ALA A 53 -16.28 -9.91 -3.51
C ALA A 53 -17.38 -10.88 -3.99
N LEU A 54 -17.42 -12.09 -3.44
CA LEU A 54 -18.38 -13.15 -3.81
C LEU A 54 -19.80 -12.91 -3.26
N HIS A 55 -19.93 -12.12 -2.19
CA HIS A 55 -21.21 -11.76 -1.58
C HIS A 55 -21.12 -10.38 -0.89
N PRO A 56 -22.26 -9.76 -0.53
CA PRO A 56 -22.29 -8.43 0.09
C PRO A 56 -21.51 -8.31 1.40
N ASN A 57 -21.24 -9.43 2.09
CA ASN A 57 -20.55 -9.49 3.39
C ASN A 57 -19.15 -10.15 3.31
N HIS A 58 -18.47 -10.10 2.17
CA HIS A 58 -17.16 -10.75 1.97
C HIS A 58 -15.98 -10.14 2.74
N ARG A 59 -16.14 -8.92 3.27
CA ARG A 59 -15.06 -8.22 3.99
C ARG A 59 -14.83 -8.89 5.34
N ALA A 60 -13.69 -9.55 5.49
CA ALA A 60 -13.16 -10.01 6.77
C ALA A 60 -11.70 -9.58 6.87
N VAL A 61 -10.76 -10.52 6.98
CA VAL A 61 -9.38 -10.24 7.37
C VAL A 61 -8.67 -9.28 6.41
N PHE A 62 -8.80 -9.48 5.10
CA PHE A 62 -8.09 -8.67 4.10
C PHE A 62 -8.71 -7.30 3.86
N HIS A 63 -9.88 -7.05 4.44
CA HIS A 63 -10.56 -5.76 4.43
C HIS A 63 -10.87 -5.31 5.86
N SER A 64 -9.93 -5.46 6.79
CA SER A 64 -10.13 -5.15 8.22
C SER A 64 -9.24 -4.01 8.73
N PHE A 65 -9.67 -3.38 9.82
CA PHE A 65 -8.81 -2.47 10.60
C PHE A 65 -7.62 -3.19 11.23
N ALA A 66 -7.76 -4.47 11.57
CA ALA A 66 -6.65 -5.28 12.09
C ALA A 66 -5.52 -5.39 11.05
N LEU A 67 -5.84 -5.69 9.79
CA LEU A 67 -4.84 -5.74 8.72
C LEU A 67 -4.23 -4.35 8.47
N LEU A 68 -5.04 -3.29 8.47
CA LEU A 68 -4.53 -1.93 8.29
C LEU A 68 -3.53 -1.55 9.41
N ALA A 69 -3.85 -1.87 10.66
CA ALA A 69 -2.99 -1.58 11.81
C ALA A 69 -1.70 -2.41 11.79
N ALA A 70 -1.82 -3.73 11.57
CA ALA A 70 -0.67 -4.64 11.50
C ALA A 70 0.24 -4.31 10.30
N GLY A 71 -0.36 -4.04 9.14
CA GLY A 71 0.35 -3.61 7.94
C GLY A 71 1.03 -2.25 8.13
N GLY A 72 0.35 -1.28 8.74
CA GLY A 72 0.93 0.02 9.09
C GLY A 72 2.12 -0.11 10.04
N PHE A 73 2.03 -0.97 11.05
CA PHE A 73 3.16 -1.26 11.93
C PHE A 73 4.33 -1.93 11.19
N GLY A 74 4.04 -2.88 10.29
CA GLY A 74 5.04 -3.51 9.42
C GLY A 74 5.73 -2.50 8.51
N LEU A 75 4.97 -1.59 7.89
CA LEU A 75 5.51 -0.49 7.09
C LEU A 75 6.42 0.43 7.89
N TYR A 76 6.03 0.77 9.12
CA TYR A 76 6.88 1.54 10.02
C TYR A 76 8.20 0.81 10.31
N LYS A 77 8.15 -0.48 10.65
CA LYS A 77 9.36 -1.28 10.88
C LYS A 77 10.24 -1.38 9.63
N LEU A 78 9.63 -1.53 8.46
CA LEU A 78 10.35 -1.58 7.19
C LEU A 78 10.97 -0.23 6.81
N HIS A 79 10.32 0.87 7.21
CA HIS A 79 10.87 2.22 7.07
C HIS A 79 12.05 2.47 8.02
N GLU A 80 11.99 1.99 9.24
CA GLU A 80 13.10 2.15 10.20
C GLU A 80 14.26 1.19 9.95
N TRP A 81 14.06 0.13 9.17
CA TRP A 81 15.11 -0.83 8.84
C TRP A 81 16.18 -0.21 7.94
N GLU A 82 17.44 -0.26 8.37
CA GLU A 82 18.61 0.18 7.60
C GLU A 82 19.18 -0.98 6.76
N PRO A 83 18.98 -1.00 5.44
CA PRO A 83 19.51 -2.07 4.58
C PRO A 83 21.03 -1.93 4.38
N GLU A 84 21.75 -3.04 4.50
CA GLU A 84 23.21 -3.12 4.36
C GLU A 84 23.62 -3.39 2.91
N THR A 85 22.79 -4.11 2.16
CA THR A 85 23.07 -4.50 0.76
C THR A 85 22.15 -3.81 -0.24
N GLU A 86 22.56 -3.76 -1.51
CA GLU A 86 21.68 -3.26 -2.59
C GLU A 86 20.40 -4.10 -2.76
N GLY A 87 20.49 -5.42 -2.57
CA GLY A 87 19.31 -6.29 -2.60
C GLY A 87 18.30 -5.94 -1.50
N GLU A 88 18.80 -5.67 -0.29
CA GLU A 88 17.97 -5.25 0.84
C GLU A 88 17.34 -3.87 0.63
N LYS A 89 18.06 -2.93 0.00
CA LYS A 89 17.50 -1.63 -0.39
C LYS A 89 16.30 -1.79 -1.31
N TRP A 90 16.41 -2.66 -2.31
CA TRP A 90 15.30 -2.95 -3.22
C TRP A 90 14.17 -3.71 -2.52
N LEU A 91 14.49 -4.65 -1.63
CA LEU A 91 13.48 -5.35 -0.83
C LEU A 91 12.67 -4.34 0.02
N ARG A 92 13.35 -3.38 0.64
CA ARG A 92 12.70 -2.30 1.39
C ARG A 92 11.79 -1.46 0.49
N VAL A 93 12.25 -1.05 -0.69
CA VAL A 93 11.44 -0.27 -1.65
C VAL A 93 10.19 -1.05 -2.07
N LEU A 94 10.34 -2.32 -2.47
CA LEU A 94 9.24 -3.16 -2.91
C LEU A 94 8.25 -3.45 -1.77
N GLY A 95 8.74 -3.74 -0.56
CA GLY A 95 7.89 -3.97 0.60
C GLY A 95 7.10 -2.73 1.01
N LEU A 96 7.74 -1.55 0.98
CA LEU A 96 7.06 -0.27 1.25
C LEU A 96 6.01 0.02 0.18
N ALA A 97 6.29 -0.30 -1.09
CA ALA A 97 5.36 -0.10 -2.18
C ALA A 97 4.14 -1.02 -2.10
N VAL A 98 4.35 -2.33 -1.90
CA VAL A 98 3.27 -3.31 -1.77
C VAL A 98 2.44 -3.07 -0.51
N GLY A 99 3.10 -2.91 0.65
CA GLY A 99 2.39 -2.63 1.90
C GLY A 99 1.67 -1.29 1.87
N GLY A 100 2.27 -0.27 1.25
CA GLY A 100 1.66 1.04 1.04
C GLY A 100 0.42 0.95 0.14
N ALA A 101 0.46 0.15 -0.92
CA ALA A 101 -0.70 -0.09 -1.79
C ALA A 101 -1.85 -0.73 -1.02
N VAL A 102 -1.58 -1.79 -0.25
CA VAL A 102 -2.58 -2.42 0.63
C VAL A 102 -3.16 -1.42 1.64
N ALA A 103 -2.32 -0.58 2.24
CA ALA A 103 -2.78 0.44 3.17
C ALA A 103 -3.69 1.49 2.50
N VAL A 104 -3.33 1.96 1.29
CA VAL A 104 -4.16 2.90 0.51
C VAL A 104 -5.51 2.25 0.16
N HIS A 105 -5.50 1.00 -0.32
CA HIS A 105 -6.70 0.25 -0.61
C HIS A 105 -7.65 0.22 0.60
N LEU A 106 -7.14 -0.20 1.76
CA LEU A 106 -7.91 -0.28 3.02
C LEU A 106 -8.40 1.10 3.48
N LEU A 107 -7.58 2.15 3.36
CA LEU A 107 -7.97 3.51 3.73
C LEU A 107 -9.10 4.04 2.83
N MET A 108 -9.06 3.74 1.53
CA MET A 108 -10.13 4.08 0.60
C MET A 108 -11.41 3.30 0.94
N ASP A 109 -11.29 2.02 1.26
CA ASP A 109 -12.41 1.18 1.66
C ASP A 109 -13.04 1.60 3.01
N ALA A 110 -12.23 2.07 3.96
CA ALA A 110 -12.70 2.65 5.22
C ALA A 110 -13.56 3.90 5.04
N LYS A 111 -13.44 4.60 3.90
CA LYS A 111 -14.28 5.77 3.57
C LYS A 111 -15.57 5.40 2.83
N THR A 112 -15.79 4.13 2.53
CA THR A 112 -17.07 3.68 1.97
C THR A 112 -18.16 3.59 3.05
N PRO A 113 -19.46 3.67 2.69
CA PRO A 113 -20.53 3.52 3.68
C PRO A 113 -20.49 2.21 4.48
N LYS A 114 -19.94 1.13 3.88
CA LYS A 114 -19.77 -0.16 4.56
C LYS A 114 -18.56 -0.18 5.51
N GLY A 115 -17.56 0.68 5.28
CA GLY A 115 -16.34 0.75 6.10
C GLY A 115 -15.54 -0.55 6.16
N LEU A 116 -14.59 -0.61 7.10
CA LEU A 116 -13.84 -1.83 7.42
C LEU A 116 -14.41 -2.46 8.71
N PRO A 117 -14.62 -3.78 8.78
CA PRO A 117 -14.76 -4.48 10.05
C PRO A 117 -13.49 -4.38 10.92
N LEU A 118 -13.64 -4.68 12.20
CA LEU A 118 -12.50 -4.78 13.12
C LEU A 118 -11.63 -6.00 12.80
N PHE A 119 -12.27 -7.12 12.45
CA PHE A 119 -11.69 -8.41 12.05
C PHE A 119 -12.60 -9.10 11.03
#